data_AF-A0A925YH61-F1
#
_entry.id   AF-A0A925YH61-F1
#
_cell.length_a   1.000
_cell.length_b   1.000
_cell.length_c   1.000
_cell.angle_alpha   90.00
_cell.angle_beta   90.00
_cell.angle_gamma   90.00
#
_symmetry.space_group_name_H-M   'P 1'
#
loop_
_entity.id
_entity.type
_entity.pdbx_description
1 polymer ?
#
loop_
_entity_poly.entity_id
_entity_poly.type
_entity_poly.pdbx_seq_one_letter_code
_entity_poly.pdbx_strand_id
1 'polypeptide(L)'
;MTKTIPILAASIFSLFSLSSCGSDEDKAVMKGPGAALKGASSGKNAFDTFGAAAFVAVNESIFTIVGTESAANGTTNLGDSFTKIGTGMPPSTADNVATFKGKLAAFLVFAYGGPTSITYTDGKTYNGPQDMVAAHVGLNITSDQYDYFIGSVVVPALTSNGVTSADVSSCFAPIVTDAAFKASIVGK
;
A
#
# COMPACT_ATOMS: atom_id res chain seq x y z
N MET A 1 67.86 17.24 -9.59
CA MET A 1 67.54 15.95 -10.20
C MET A 1 66.13 16.04 -10.79
N THR A 2 66.08 15.85 -12.09
CA THR A 2 65.00 16.11 -13.02
C THR A 2 63.92 15.04 -12.94
N LYS A 3 62.64 15.42 -13.04
CA LYS A 3 61.68 14.72 -13.93
C LYS A 3 60.39 15.53 -14.10
N THR A 4 60.26 16.11 -15.29
CA THR A 4 59.02 16.61 -15.87
C THR A 4 58.48 15.54 -16.81
N ILE A 5 57.18 15.24 -16.77
CA ILE A 5 56.46 14.55 -17.84
C ILE A 5 55.11 15.27 -18.01
N PRO A 6 54.79 15.82 -19.21
CA PRO A 6 53.44 16.29 -19.54
C PRO A 6 52.68 15.19 -20.30
N ILE A 7 51.38 15.07 -20.06
CA ILE A 7 50.48 14.35 -20.98
C ILE A 7 49.27 15.25 -21.28
N LEU A 8 49.19 15.59 -22.56
CA LEU A 8 48.10 16.23 -23.25
C LEU A 8 47.20 15.11 -23.81
N ALA A 9 45.89 15.16 -23.60
CA ALA A 9 44.93 14.39 -24.39
C ALA A 9 43.61 15.14 -24.49
N ALA A 10 43.48 15.92 -25.57
CA ALA A 10 42.21 16.33 -26.12
C ALA A 10 41.69 15.20 -27.01
N SER A 11 40.40 14.88 -26.94
CA SER A 11 39.67 14.19 -28.03
C SER A 11 38.17 14.43 -27.86
N ILE A 12 37.64 15.35 -28.66
CA ILE A 12 36.78 15.09 -29.82
C ILE A 12 35.32 14.84 -29.40
N PHE A 13 34.59 15.95 -29.31
CA PHE A 13 33.14 15.99 -29.46
C PHE A 13 32.86 15.88 -30.97
N SER A 14 32.13 14.85 -31.41
CA SER A 14 31.57 14.80 -32.76
C SER A 14 30.22 14.12 -32.75
N LEU A 15 29.29 14.83 -33.37
CA LEU A 15 27.88 14.53 -33.58
C LEU A 15 27.66 13.20 -34.30
N PHE A 16 26.60 12.50 -33.91
CA PHE A 16 25.68 11.88 -34.87
C PHE A 16 24.24 12.11 -34.44
N SER A 17 23.53 12.81 -35.32
CA SER A 17 22.08 12.99 -35.38
C SER A 17 21.38 11.68 -35.75
N LEU A 18 20.30 11.33 -35.05
CA LEU A 18 19.20 10.57 -35.64
C LEU A 18 17.87 11.11 -35.14
N SER A 19 17.10 11.61 -36.11
CA SER A 19 15.67 11.83 -36.04
C SER A 19 14.98 10.49 -35.77
N SER A 20 14.21 10.39 -34.69
CA SER A 20 13.24 9.32 -34.49
C SER A 20 11.88 9.95 -34.24
N CYS A 21 11.03 9.83 -35.25
CA CYS A 21 9.61 10.13 -35.20
C CYS A 21 8.88 8.86 -34.77
N GLY A 22 8.01 8.94 -33.76
CA GLY A 22 7.04 7.89 -33.43
C GLY A 22 7.19 7.28 -32.04
N SER A 23 6.21 7.60 -31.18
CA SER A 23 5.31 6.67 -30.48
C SER A 23 5.07 7.11 -29.05
N ASP A 24 3.81 7.44 -28.79
CA ASP A 24 3.12 7.53 -27.50
C ASP A 24 4.00 7.64 -26.26
N GLU A 25 4.01 8.83 -25.67
CA GLU A 25 4.47 9.05 -24.30
C GLU A 25 3.62 8.17 -23.36
N ASP A 26 4.09 6.95 -23.10
CA ASP A 26 3.75 6.15 -21.94
C ASP A 26 4.08 7.00 -20.71
N LYS A 27 3.14 7.87 -20.31
CA LYS A 27 3.16 8.49 -18.99
C LYS A 27 3.18 7.34 -18.01
N ALA A 28 4.36 7.06 -17.44
CA ALA A 28 4.54 5.99 -16.49
C ALA A 28 3.48 6.15 -15.39
N VAL A 29 2.45 5.33 -15.45
CA VAL A 29 1.38 5.34 -14.45
C VAL A 29 2.05 4.92 -13.15
N MET A 30 2.12 5.84 -12.19
CA MET A 30 2.75 5.58 -10.90
C MET A 30 2.03 4.41 -10.23
N LYS A 31 2.67 3.23 -10.22
CA LYS A 31 2.18 2.06 -9.49
C LYS A 31 2.71 2.10 -8.06
N GLY A 32 1.96 1.55 -7.12
CA GLY A 32 2.41 1.49 -5.74
C GLY A 32 3.48 0.43 -5.47
N PRO A 33 3.96 0.35 -4.22
CA PRO A 33 5.16 -0.41 -3.83
C PRO A 33 5.12 -1.91 -4.20
N GLY A 34 3.93 -2.51 -4.24
CA GLY A 34 3.73 -3.92 -4.58
C GLY A 34 3.85 -4.27 -6.06
N ALA A 35 4.02 -3.29 -6.95
CA ALA A 35 4.07 -3.55 -8.40
C ALA A 35 5.17 -4.53 -8.83
N ALA A 36 6.29 -4.55 -8.08
CA ALA A 36 7.41 -5.45 -8.31
C ALA A 36 7.23 -6.83 -7.68
N LEU A 37 6.38 -6.97 -6.66
CA LEU A 37 6.11 -8.24 -5.98
C LEU A 37 5.30 -9.16 -6.89
N LYS A 38 5.62 -10.46 -6.88
CA LYS A 38 4.96 -11.45 -7.73
C LYS A 38 4.29 -12.51 -6.88
N GLY A 39 2.99 -12.69 -7.10
CA GLY A 39 2.21 -13.77 -6.50
C GLY A 39 2.67 -15.12 -7.03
N ALA A 40 2.75 -16.10 -6.14
CA ALA A 40 3.15 -17.47 -6.46
C ALA A 40 2.21 -18.13 -7.47
N SER A 41 0.90 -17.82 -7.43
CA SER A 41 -0.09 -18.45 -8.31
C SER A 41 -0.05 -17.95 -9.75
N SER A 42 0.32 -16.68 -9.97
CA SER A 42 0.15 -16.00 -11.26
C SER A 42 1.45 -15.49 -11.88
N GLY A 43 2.51 -15.33 -11.09
CA GLY A 43 3.73 -14.62 -11.51
C GLY A 43 3.53 -13.13 -11.78
N LYS A 44 2.38 -12.55 -11.40
CA LYS A 44 2.02 -11.12 -11.54
C LYS A 44 1.92 -10.47 -10.16
N ASN A 45 1.84 -9.14 -10.08
CA ASN A 45 1.53 -8.50 -8.79
C ASN A 45 0.09 -8.82 -8.34
N ALA A 46 -0.20 -8.53 -7.08
CA ALA A 46 -1.49 -8.86 -6.49
C ALA A 46 -2.65 -8.14 -7.21
N PHE A 47 -2.51 -6.86 -7.58
CA PHE A 47 -3.54 -6.17 -8.35
C PHE A 47 -3.81 -6.80 -9.72
N ASP A 48 -2.77 -7.09 -10.50
CA ASP A 48 -2.90 -7.71 -11.83
C ASP A 48 -3.43 -9.16 -11.76
N THR A 49 -3.38 -9.78 -10.57
CA THR A 49 -3.90 -11.14 -10.32
C THR A 49 -5.37 -11.12 -9.92
N PHE A 50 -5.74 -10.26 -8.97
CA PHE A 50 -7.05 -10.31 -8.31
C PHE A 50 -8.00 -9.18 -8.75
N GLY A 51 -7.46 -8.08 -9.26
CA GLY A 51 -8.22 -6.91 -9.72
C GLY A 51 -8.87 -6.11 -8.58
N ALA A 52 -9.37 -4.91 -8.91
CA ALA A 52 -9.93 -3.97 -7.93
C ALA A 52 -11.10 -4.55 -7.12
N ALA A 53 -11.98 -5.33 -7.75
CA ALA A 53 -13.16 -5.88 -7.10
C ALA A 53 -12.80 -6.81 -5.92
N ALA A 54 -11.73 -7.61 -6.05
CA ALA A 54 -11.24 -8.46 -4.97
C ALA A 54 -10.71 -7.64 -3.79
N PHE A 55 -9.98 -6.55 -4.04
CA PHE A 55 -9.52 -5.65 -2.98
C PHE A 55 -10.66 -4.95 -2.24
N VAL A 56 -11.73 -4.58 -2.95
CA VAL A 56 -12.97 -4.07 -2.33
C VAL A 56 -13.59 -5.13 -1.43
N ALA A 57 -13.70 -6.38 -1.90
CA ALA A 57 -14.24 -7.48 -1.09
C ALA A 57 -13.40 -7.77 0.15
N VAL A 58 -12.06 -7.80 0.02
CA VAL A 58 -11.13 -7.93 1.15
C VAL A 58 -11.31 -6.78 2.15
N ASN A 59 -11.44 -5.54 1.67
CA ASN A 59 -11.69 -4.40 2.54
C ASN A 59 -12.98 -4.58 3.36
N GLU A 60 -14.07 -5.00 2.72
CA GLU A 60 -15.34 -5.28 3.41
C GLU A 60 -15.21 -6.42 4.44
N SER A 61 -14.45 -7.47 4.13
CA SER A 61 -14.13 -8.54 5.09
C SER A 61 -13.30 -8.05 6.27
N ILE A 62 -12.33 -7.15 6.07
CA ILE A 62 -11.56 -6.53 7.16
C ILE A 62 -12.50 -5.86 8.16
N PHE A 63 -13.43 -5.01 7.71
CA PHE A 63 -14.36 -4.34 8.63
C PHE A 63 -15.32 -5.30 9.32
N THR A 64 -15.73 -6.36 8.62
CA THR A 64 -16.55 -7.42 9.22
C THR A 64 -15.80 -8.07 10.38
N ILE A 65 -14.55 -8.48 10.15
CA ILE A 65 -13.73 -9.14 11.17
C ILE A 65 -13.39 -8.17 12.31
N VAL A 66 -13.01 -6.92 12.03
CA VAL A 66 -12.78 -5.89 13.06
C VAL A 66 -14.04 -5.69 13.92
N GLY A 67 -15.22 -5.64 13.31
CA GLY A 67 -16.49 -5.49 14.02
C GLY A 67 -16.77 -6.67 14.94
N THR A 68 -16.61 -7.90 14.44
CA THR A 68 -16.75 -9.12 15.25
C THR A 68 -15.75 -9.15 16.40
N GLU A 69 -14.48 -8.85 16.11
CA GLU A 69 -13.40 -8.84 17.09
C GLU A 69 -13.64 -7.79 18.18
N SER A 70 -14.06 -6.58 17.80
CA SER A 70 -14.36 -5.51 18.75
C SER A 70 -15.58 -5.84 19.62
N ALA A 71 -16.59 -6.52 19.07
CA ALA A 71 -17.76 -6.95 19.83
C ALA A 71 -17.41 -8.05 20.85
N ALA A 72 -16.49 -8.96 20.51
CA ALA A 72 -16.08 -10.05 21.37
C ALA A 72 -15.04 -9.64 22.42
N ASN A 73 -14.05 -8.83 22.02
CA ASN A 73 -12.83 -8.59 22.80
C ASN A 73 -12.60 -7.11 23.18
N GLY A 74 -13.52 -6.21 22.78
CA GLY A 74 -13.37 -4.77 23.02
C GLY A 74 -12.11 -4.22 22.36
N THR A 75 -11.36 -3.39 23.10
CA THR A 75 -10.11 -2.77 22.64
C THR A 75 -8.86 -3.60 22.92
N THR A 76 -9.01 -4.80 23.49
CA THR A 76 -7.87 -5.60 24.00
C THR A 76 -6.85 -5.89 22.92
N ASN A 77 -7.29 -6.36 21.75
CA ASN A 77 -6.39 -6.85 20.70
C ASN A 77 -6.13 -5.83 19.58
N LEU A 78 -7.11 -4.98 19.27
CA LEU A 78 -7.03 -3.99 18.19
C LEU A 78 -6.82 -2.55 18.67
N GLY A 79 -6.76 -2.32 19.98
CA GLY A 79 -6.75 -0.98 20.56
C GLY A 79 -8.07 -0.24 20.35
N ASP A 80 -8.04 1.08 20.47
CA ASP A 80 -9.21 1.96 20.30
C ASP A 80 -9.23 2.67 18.94
N SER A 81 -8.29 2.37 18.04
CA SER A 81 -8.14 3.11 16.77
C SER A 81 -9.40 3.04 15.91
N PHE A 82 -10.04 1.87 15.81
CA PHE A 82 -11.26 1.71 15.02
C PHE A 82 -12.50 2.37 15.65
N THR A 83 -12.52 2.59 16.97
CA THR A 83 -13.64 3.29 17.63
C THR A 83 -13.54 4.81 17.46
N LYS A 84 -12.36 5.32 17.09
CA LYS A 84 -12.12 6.75 16.82
C LYS A 84 -12.62 7.19 15.44
N ILE A 85 -12.89 6.29 14.50
CA ILE A 85 -13.35 6.64 13.15
C ILE A 85 -14.64 7.49 13.24
N GLY A 86 -14.60 8.69 12.65
CA GLY A 86 -15.71 9.64 12.63
C GLY A 86 -15.84 10.51 13.89
N THR A 87 -14.91 10.44 14.84
CA THR A 87 -14.93 11.28 16.06
C THR A 87 -14.48 12.72 15.82
N GLY A 88 -13.92 13.03 14.65
CA GLY A 88 -13.64 14.40 14.23
C GLY A 88 -12.23 14.90 14.56
N MET A 89 -11.35 14.09 15.14
CA MET A 89 -9.95 14.48 15.36
C MET A 89 -9.10 14.13 14.11
N PRO A 90 -8.56 15.11 13.38
CA PRO A 90 -7.76 14.80 12.21
C PRO A 90 -6.50 13.99 12.58
N PRO A 91 -5.98 13.17 11.66
CA PRO A 91 -6.40 13.08 10.25
C PRO A 91 -7.39 11.96 9.95
N SER A 92 -7.10 10.69 10.27
CA SER A 92 -7.97 9.55 9.87
C SER A 92 -9.26 9.48 10.68
N THR A 93 -9.28 9.99 11.91
CA THR A 93 -10.47 9.92 12.78
C THR A 93 -11.53 10.98 12.44
N ALA A 94 -11.20 11.94 11.56
CA ALA A 94 -12.16 12.89 11.00
C ALA A 94 -13.03 12.28 9.89
N ASP A 95 -12.57 11.20 9.25
CA ASP A 95 -13.35 10.52 8.22
C ASP A 95 -14.47 9.71 8.87
N ASN A 96 -15.70 9.83 8.34
CA ASN A 96 -16.76 8.88 8.67
C ASN A 96 -16.42 7.48 8.13
N VAL A 97 -17.13 6.46 8.62
CA VAL A 97 -16.87 5.05 8.28
C VAL A 97 -16.84 4.79 6.77
N ALA A 98 -17.77 5.39 6.00
CA ALA A 98 -17.82 5.20 4.55
C ALA A 98 -16.59 5.80 3.85
N THR A 99 -16.17 7.00 4.25
CA THR A 99 -14.99 7.68 3.69
C THR A 99 -13.72 6.93 4.05
N PHE A 100 -13.60 6.48 5.30
CA PHE A 100 -12.47 5.71 5.78
C PHE A 100 -12.35 4.37 5.02
N LYS A 101 -13.47 3.67 4.80
CA LYS A 101 -13.53 2.46 3.95
C LYS A 101 -13.04 2.71 2.54
N GLY A 102 -13.50 3.77 1.90
CA GLY A 102 -13.09 4.13 0.53
C GLY A 102 -11.59 4.45 0.44
N LYS A 103 -11.05 5.21 1.39
CA LYS A 103 -9.61 5.49 1.47
C LYS A 103 -8.78 4.24 1.71
N LEU A 104 -9.21 3.35 2.61
CA LEU A 104 -8.50 2.09 2.86
C LEU A 104 -8.49 1.19 1.63
N ALA A 105 -9.62 1.06 0.92
CA ALA A 105 -9.68 0.29 -0.32
C ALA A 105 -8.77 0.86 -1.42
N ALA A 106 -8.75 2.19 -1.59
CA ALA A 106 -7.86 2.83 -2.54
C ALA A 106 -6.38 2.63 -2.17
N PHE A 107 -6.06 2.73 -0.88
CA PHE A 107 -4.72 2.44 -0.36
C PHE A 107 -4.31 1.01 -0.67
N LEU A 108 -5.17 0.01 -0.38
CA LEU A 108 -4.88 -1.40 -0.67
C LEU A 108 -4.63 -1.60 -2.18
N VAL A 109 -5.51 -1.08 -3.04
CA VAL A 109 -5.32 -1.18 -4.50
C VAL A 109 -3.99 -0.59 -4.95
N PHE A 110 -3.67 0.63 -4.51
CA PHE A 110 -2.41 1.28 -4.85
C PHE A 110 -1.21 0.49 -4.32
N ALA A 111 -1.21 0.19 -3.02
CA ALA A 111 -0.14 -0.53 -2.32
C ALA A 111 0.23 -1.81 -3.07
N TYR A 112 -0.75 -2.53 -3.60
CA TYR A 112 -0.56 -3.83 -4.25
C TYR A 112 -0.39 -3.78 -5.78
N GLY A 113 -0.02 -2.61 -6.32
CA GLY A 113 0.41 -2.44 -7.72
C GLY A 113 -0.67 -1.92 -8.66
N GLY A 114 -1.83 -1.54 -8.14
CA GLY A 114 -2.92 -0.95 -8.89
C GLY A 114 -2.75 0.54 -9.17
N PRO A 115 -3.80 1.20 -9.71
CA PRO A 115 -3.79 2.62 -10.02
C PRO A 115 -3.73 3.49 -8.75
N THR A 116 -3.41 4.77 -8.94
CA THR A 116 -3.34 5.78 -7.86
C THR A 116 -4.71 6.16 -7.30
N SER A 117 -5.80 5.76 -7.92
CA SER A 117 -7.17 6.05 -7.47
C SER A 117 -8.15 5.01 -7.95
N ILE A 118 -9.23 4.81 -7.21
CA ILE A 118 -10.37 3.97 -7.59
C ILE A 118 -11.69 4.70 -7.32
N THR A 119 -12.74 4.34 -8.05
CA THR A 119 -14.11 4.63 -7.64
C THR A 119 -14.59 3.51 -6.73
N TYR A 120 -15.04 3.87 -5.51
CA TYR A 120 -15.52 2.91 -4.52
C TYR A 120 -17.03 2.64 -4.67
N THR A 121 -17.57 1.77 -3.82
CA THR A 121 -18.98 1.32 -3.87
C THR A 121 -19.99 2.44 -3.59
N ASP A 122 -19.58 3.54 -2.98
CA ASP A 122 -20.38 4.74 -2.76
C ASP A 122 -20.38 5.72 -3.95
N GLY A 123 -19.72 5.35 -5.06
CA GLY A 123 -19.63 6.15 -6.27
C GLY A 123 -18.59 7.28 -6.21
N LYS A 124 -17.83 7.42 -5.11
CA LYS A 124 -16.78 8.44 -4.99
C LYS A 124 -15.42 7.91 -5.40
N THR A 125 -14.58 8.80 -5.89
CA THR A 125 -13.18 8.50 -6.22
C THR A 125 -12.29 8.78 -5.01
N TYR A 126 -11.47 7.79 -4.65
CA TYR A 126 -10.52 7.87 -3.55
C TYR A 126 -9.09 7.67 -4.06
N ASN A 127 -8.15 8.44 -3.52
CA ASN A 127 -6.73 8.35 -3.86
C ASN A 127 -6.04 7.31 -2.96
N GLY A 128 -5.22 6.45 -3.58
CA GLY A 128 -4.49 5.39 -2.92
C GLY A 128 -3.19 5.81 -2.23
N PRO A 129 -2.38 6.73 -2.78
CA PRO A 129 -1.25 7.30 -2.03
C PRO A 129 -1.76 8.00 -0.76
N GLN A 130 -1.26 7.56 0.39
CA GLN A 130 -1.60 8.09 1.71
C GLN A 130 -0.32 8.39 2.50
N ASP A 131 -0.35 9.47 3.28
CA ASP A 131 0.66 9.71 4.30
C ASP A 131 0.32 8.88 5.54
N MET A 132 0.96 7.72 5.65
CA MET A 132 0.70 6.78 6.74
C MET A 132 1.12 7.34 8.10
N VAL A 133 2.17 8.15 8.16
CA VAL A 133 2.59 8.78 9.43
C VAL A 133 1.49 9.71 9.89
N ALA A 134 1.10 10.67 9.03
CA ALA A 134 0.03 11.59 9.35
C ALA A 134 -1.23 10.83 9.74
N ALA A 135 -1.70 9.91 8.90
CA ALA A 135 -2.92 9.12 9.09
C ALA A 135 -3.03 8.43 10.47
N HIS A 136 -1.90 8.09 11.10
CA HIS A 136 -1.87 7.33 12.36
C HIS A 136 -1.45 8.16 13.58
N VAL A 137 -1.16 9.46 13.43
CA VAL A 137 -0.81 10.34 14.56
C VAL A 137 -1.88 10.29 15.64
N GLY A 138 -1.46 10.07 16.90
CA GLY A 138 -2.33 10.05 18.08
C GLY A 138 -3.18 8.78 18.22
N LEU A 139 -2.96 7.77 17.37
CA LEU A 139 -3.62 6.47 17.51
C LEU A 139 -2.89 5.56 18.50
N ASN A 140 -1.59 5.78 18.73
CA ASN A 140 -0.76 5.05 19.69
C ASN A 140 -0.88 3.51 19.53
N ILE A 141 -0.94 3.05 18.27
CA ILE A 141 -1.01 1.63 17.94
C ILE A 141 0.31 0.96 18.36
N THR A 142 0.23 -0.09 19.16
CA THR A 142 1.41 -0.85 19.58
C THR A 142 1.88 -1.83 18.50
N SER A 143 3.11 -2.33 18.63
CA SER A 143 3.59 -3.40 17.73
C SER A 143 2.68 -4.64 17.80
N ASP A 144 2.26 -5.04 19.00
CA ASP A 144 1.43 -6.23 19.20
C ASP A 144 0.05 -6.05 18.57
N GLN A 145 -0.56 -4.87 18.68
CA GLN A 145 -1.84 -4.55 18.03
C GLN A 145 -1.70 -4.55 16.50
N TYR A 146 -0.59 -4.03 15.98
CA TYR A 146 -0.32 -4.08 14.54
C TYR A 146 -0.17 -5.52 14.05
N ASP A 147 0.65 -6.32 14.72
CA ASP A 147 0.90 -7.72 14.34
C ASP A 147 -0.38 -8.56 14.46
N TYR A 148 -1.19 -8.30 15.50
CA TYR A 148 -2.51 -8.90 15.65
C TYR A 148 -3.45 -8.50 14.50
N PHE A 149 -3.51 -7.22 14.14
CA PHE A 149 -4.33 -6.76 13.02
C PHE A 149 -3.92 -7.46 11.72
N ILE A 150 -2.62 -7.57 11.43
CA ILE A 150 -2.16 -8.28 10.22
C ILE A 150 -2.52 -9.77 10.28
N GLY A 151 -2.17 -10.46 11.37
CA GLY A 151 -2.31 -11.92 11.47
C GLY A 151 -3.76 -12.41 11.67
N SER A 152 -4.56 -11.68 12.42
CA SER A 152 -5.91 -12.09 12.85
C SER A 152 -7.03 -11.38 12.10
N VAL A 153 -6.74 -10.30 11.35
CA VAL A 153 -7.74 -9.58 10.55
C VAL A 153 -7.42 -9.63 9.07
N VAL A 154 -6.25 -9.11 8.67
CA VAL A 154 -5.91 -8.96 7.24
C VAL A 154 -5.70 -10.31 6.57
N VAL A 155 -4.93 -11.22 7.18
CA VAL A 155 -4.70 -12.55 6.60
C VAL A 155 -6.01 -13.36 6.46
N PRO A 156 -6.88 -13.46 7.49
CA PRO A 156 -8.18 -14.11 7.33
C PRO A 156 -9.08 -13.45 6.29
N ALA A 157 -9.09 -12.10 6.18
CA ALA A 157 -9.84 -11.40 5.14
C ALA A 157 -9.33 -11.75 3.73
N LEU A 158 -8.02 -11.88 3.55
CA LEU A 158 -7.43 -12.29 2.26
C LEU A 158 -7.82 -13.72 1.92
N THR A 159 -7.64 -14.66 2.85
CA THR A 159 -7.90 -16.09 2.59
C THR A 159 -9.38 -16.40 2.40
N SER A 160 -10.28 -15.72 3.13
CA SER A 160 -11.73 -15.84 2.92
C SER A 160 -12.19 -15.34 1.55
N ASN A 161 -11.39 -14.48 0.90
CA ASN A 161 -11.63 -13.95 -0.44
C ASN A 161 -10.81 -14.68 -1.52
N GLY A 162 -10.32 -15.88 -1.23
CA GLY A 162 -9.70 -16.77 -2.22
C GLY A 162 -8.21 -16.50 -2.48
N VAL A 163 -7.56 -15.63 -1.71
CA VAL A 163 -6.10 -15.46 -1.79
C VAL A 163 -5.43 -16.67 -1.13
N THR A 164 -4.55 -17.35 -1.86
CA THR A 164 -3.83 -18.51 -1.33
C THR A 164 -2.79 -18.09 -0.28
N SER A 165 -2.46 -18.96 0.66
CA SER A 165 -1.38 -18.68 1.64
C SER A 165 -0.03 -18.39 0.97
N ALA A 166 0.22 -19.01 -0.19
CA ALA A 166 1.40 -18.75 -1.01
C ALA A 166 1.38 -17.33 -1.59
N ASP A 167 0.24 -16.84 -2.08
CA ASP A 167 0.11 -15.46 -2.55
C ASP A 167 0.16 -14.46 -1.40
N VAL A 168 -0.48 -14.75 -0.26
CA VAL A 168 -0.36 -13.94 0.96
C VAL A 168 1.12 -13.72 1.29
N SER A 169 1.92 -14.80 1.30
CA SER A 169 3.33 -14.72 1.66
C SER A 169 4.19 -14.02 0.59
N SER A 170 3.88 -14.22 -0.69
CA SER A 170 4.74 -13.77 -1.81
C SER A 170 4.45 -12.36 -2.31
N CYS A 171 3.19 -11.91 -2.27
CA CYS A 171 2.81 -10.61 -2.84
C CYS A 171 1.94 -9.71 -1.94
N PHE A 172 1.51 -10.17 -0.75
CA PHE A 172 0.83 -9.32 0.23
C PHE A 172 1.70 -8.95 1.44
N ALA A 173 2.19 -9.96 2.15
CA ALA A 173 2.95 -9.81 3.39
C ALA A 173 4.14 -8.84 3.28
N PRO A 174 4.99 -8.86 2.23
CA PRO A 174 6.19 -8.02 2.18
C PRO A 174 5.94 -6.51 2.35
N ILE A 175 4.75 -6.01 1.99
CA ILE A 175 4.43 -4.59 2.16
C ILE A 175 4.10 -4.28 3.62
N VAL A 176 3.27 -5.10 4.25
CA VAL A 176 2.78 -4.87 5.62
C VAL A 176 3.75 -5.36 6.69
N THR A 177 4.73 -6.20 6.35
CA THR A 177 5.79 -6.60 7.26
C THR A 177 7.08 -5.82 7.07
N ASP A 178 7.15 -4.93 6.07
CA ASP A 178 8.28 -4.03 5.89
C ASP A 178 8.46 -3.15 7.14
N ALA A 179 9.70 -3.07 7.62
CA ALA A 179 10.01 -2.40 8.88
C ALA A 179 9.75 -0.89 8.80
N ALA A 180 10.02 -0.25 7.65
CA ALA A 180 9.77 1.18 7.48
C ALA A 180 8.27 1.47 7.38
N PHE A 181 7.51 0.62 6.69
CA PHE A 181 6.06 0.71 6.66
C PHE A 181 5.44 0.53 8.04
N LYS A 182 5.81 -0.52 8.79
CA LYS A 182 5.34 -0.73 10.17
C LYS A 182 5.71 0.45 11.08
N ALA A 183 6.94 0.96 10.97
CA ALA A 183 7.39 2.14 11.70
C ALA A 183 6.66 3.43 11.32
N SER A 184 5.94 3.48 10.19
CA SER A 184 5.07 4.60 9.83
C SER A 184 3.72 4.59 10.56
N ILE A 185 3.37 3.50 11.23
CA ILE A 185 2.05 3.28 11.87
C ILE A 185 2.18 3.11 13.40
N VAL A 186 3.13 2.29 13.83
CA VAL A 186 3.32 1.96 15.25
C VAL A 186 3.84 3.18 16.02
N GLY A 187 3.18 3.47 17.16
CA GLY A 187 3.56 4.53 18.08
C GLY A 187 3.39 5.96 17.56
N LYS A 188 2.59 6.16 16.51
CA LYS A 188 2.26 7.50 16.00
C LYS A 188 1.23 8.22 16.86
#